data_AF-A0A0M5JP14-F1
#
_entry.id   AF-A0A0M5JP14-F1
#
_cell.length_a   1.000
_cell.length_b   1.000
_cell.length_c   1.000
_cell.angle_alpha   90.00
_cell.angle_beta   90.00
_cell.angle_gamma   90.00
#
_symmetry.space_group_name_H-M   'P 1'
#
loop_
_entity.id
_entity.type
_entity.pdbx_description
1 polymer ?
#
loop_
_entity_poly.entity_id
_entity_poly.type
_entity_poly.pdbx_seq_one_letter_code
_entity_poly.pdbx_strand_id
1 'polypeptide(L)'
;MKQDNLIRLRRSIAISYVFMFLALFTVIGGAFAYWYARKITQTENAEVWLQAQALWIMRNVAIYSILICFAALWFIPLIFFYWNSALWVTACMVMGVIFTLIAFLFLLNAWLKGLSRFFKNKAVF
;
A
#
# COMPACT_ATOMS: atom_id res chain seq x y z
N MET A 1 36.20 -7.98 13.30
CA MET A 1 35.28 -9.03 12.78
C MET A 1 33.95 -9.13 13.54
N LYS A 2 33.88 -9.58 14.81
CA LYS A 2 32.60 -9.68 15.54
C LYS A 2 31.93 -8.32 15.79
N GLN A 3 32.73 -7.29 16.12
CA GLN A 3 32.24 -5.94 16.43
C GLN A 3 31.81 -5.15 15.17
N ASP A 4 32.55 -5.30 14.06
CA ASP A 4 32.16 -4.72 12.76
C ASP A 4 30.82 -5.27 12.24
N ASN A 5 30.58 -6.57 12.45
CA ASN A 5 29.31 -7.20 12.10
C ASN A 5 28.13 -6.64 12.92
N LEU A 6 28.33 -6.34 14.20
CA LEU A 6 27.29 -5.72 15.04
C LEU A 6 26.99 -4.28 14.60
N ILE A 7 28.01 -3.51 14.22
CA ILE A 7 27.83 -2.14 13.71
C ILE A 7 27.04 -2.18 12.39
N ARG A 8 27.38 -3.11 11.49
CA ARG A 8 26.64 -3.31 10.23
C ARG A 8 25.17 -3.67 10.46
N LEU A 9 24.88 -4.57 11.40
CA LEU A 9 23.50 -4.95 11.76
C LEU A 9 22.71 -3.79 12.37
N ARG A 10 23.32 -2.99 13.24
CA ARG A 10 22.70 -1.77 13.78
C ARG A 10 22.38 -0.76 12.69
N ARG A 11 23.30 -0.56 11.74
CA ARG A 11 23.07 0.33 10.60
C ARG A 11 21.93 -0.17 9.71
N SER A 12 21.83 -1.47 9.44
CA SER A 12 20.70 -2.00 8.65
C SER A 12 19.37 -1.79 9.36
N ILE A 13 19.29 -1.99 10.68
CA ILE A 13 18.06 -1.72 11.46
C ILE A 13 17.70 -0.22 11.43
N ALA A 14 18.68 0.67 11.55
CA ALA A 14 18.46 2.11 11.44
C ALA A 14 17.87 2.49 10.07
N ILE A 15 18.40 1.91 8.98
CA ILE A 15 17.86 2.10 7.63
C ILE A 15 16.44 1.52 7.53
N SER A 16 16.16 0.36 8.13
CA SER A 16 14.81 -0.21 8.17
C SER A 16 13.80 0.72 8.85
N TYR A 17 14.17 1.42 9.92
CA TYR A 17 13.29 2.42 10.54
C TYR A 17 12.98 3.60 9.62
N VAL A 18 13.94 4.05 8.80
CA VAL A 18 13.68 5.09 7.79
C VAL A 18 12.67 4.61 6.75
N PHE A 19 12.80 3.37 6.26
CA PHE A 19 11.83 2.81 5.32
C PHE A 19 10.45 2.57 5.96
N MET A 20 10.41 2.18 7.24
CA MET A 20 9.16 2.06 7.99
C MET A 20 8.45 3.42 8.12
N PHE A 21 9.20 4.49 8.37
CA PHE A 21 8.66 5.85 8.35
C PHE A 21 8.12 6.23 6.97
N LEU A 22 8.84 5.90 5.89
CA LEU A 22 8.35 6.13 4.52
C LEU A 22 7.07 5.34 4.22
N ALA A 23 6.95 4.12 4.74
CA ALA A 23 5.74 3.30 4.58
C ALA A 23 4.51 3.93 5.23
N LEU A 24 4.66 4.77 6.27
CA LEU A 24 3.51 5.49 6.85
C LEU A 24 2.82 6.40 5.82
N PHE A 25 3.56 6.95 4.84
CA PHE A 25 2.96 7.78 3.80
C PHE A 25 2.00 7.00 2.88
N THR A 26 2.08 5.68 2.79
CA THR A 26 1.11 4.90 1.99
C THR A 26 -0.24 4.79 2.71
N VAL A 27 -0.20 4.53 4.02
CA VAL A 27 -1.41 4.42 4.86
C VAL A 27 -2.05 5.80 5.07
N ILE A 28 -1.25 6.77 5.53
CA ILE A 28 -1.69 8.14 5.77
C ILE A 28 -2.11 8.80 4.45
N GLY A 29 -1.33 8.61 3.38
CA GLY A 29 -1.66 9.12 2.05
C GLY A 29 -2.94 8.51 1.49
N GLY A 30 -3.18 7.21 1.71
CA GLY A 30 -4.44 6.56 1.35
C GLY A 30 -5.64 7.17 2.08
N ALA A 31 -5.53 7.39 3.39
CA ALA A 31 -6.59 8.02 4.18
C ALA A 31 -6.91 9.45 3.68
N PHE A 32 -5.88 10.27 3.42
CA PHE A 32 -6.07 11.60 2.84
C PHE A 32 -6.68 11.53 1.44
N ALA A 33 -6.21 10.64 0.57
CA ALA A 33 -6.75 10.48 -0.78
C ALA A 33 -8.26 10.15 -0.75
N TYR A 34 -8.67 9.24 0.13
CA TYR A 34 -10.08 8.90 0.32
C TYR A 34 -10.88 10.11 0.82
N TRP A 35 -10.37 10.83 1.81
CA TRP A 35 -11.06 12.00 2.38
C TRP A 35 -11.23 13.12 1.34
N TYR A 36 -10.18 13.48 0.61
CA TYR A 36 -10.27 14.50 -0.43
C TYR A 36 -11.24 14.11 -1.54
N ALA A 37 -11.20 12.85 -2.00
CA ALA A 37 -12.14 12.37 -3.00
C ALA A 37 -13.60 12.40 -2.50
N ARG A 38 -13.84 12.02 -1.23
CA ARG A 38 -15.18 12.09 -0.62
C ARG A 38 -15.75 13.51 -0.65
N LYS A 39 -14.93 14.55 -0.40
CA LYS A 39 -15.40 15.94 -0.47
C LYS A 39 -15.94 16.29 -1.86
N ILE A 40 -15.28 15.86 -2.93
CA ILE A 40 -15.70 16.12 -4.31
C ILE A 40 -17.06 15.47 -4.61
N THR A 41 -17.28 14.25 -4.10
CA THR A 41 -18.57 13.54 -4.30
C THR A 41 -19.75 14.19 -3.55
N GLN A 42 -19.49 15.03 -2.56
CA GLN A 42 -20.52 15.73 -1.78
C GLN A 42 -20.86 17.11 -2.36
N THR A 43 -20.14 17.56 -3.40
CA THR A 43 -20.40 18.84 -4.05
C THR A 43 -21.50 18.69 -5.10
N GLU A 44 -22.60 19.43 -4.94
CA GLU A 44 -23.76 19.38 -5.83
C GLU A 44 -23.45 19.83 -7.27
N ASN A 45 -22.50 20.75 -7.45
CA ASN A 45 -22.16 21.35 -8.75
C ASN A 45 -20.89 20.79 -9.39
N ALA A 46 -20.39 19.63 -8.94
CA ALA A 46 -19.20 19.03 -9.54
C ALA A 46 -19.51 18.41 -10.91
N GLU A 47 -18.66 18.67 -11.91
CA GLU A 47 -18.79 18.05 -13.23
C GLU A 47 -18.75 16.52 -13.13
N VAL A 48 -19.52 15.83 -13.97
CA VAL A 48 -19.70 14.36 -13.91
C VAL A 48 -18.37 13.60 -13.97
N TRP A 49 -17.41 14.08 -14.76
CA TRP A 49 -16.10 13.43 -14.86
C TRP A 49 -15.25 13.60 -13.59
N LEU A 50 -15.39 14.70 -12.86
CA LEU A 50 -14.74 14.92 -11.56
C LEU A 50 -15.36 14.02 -10.49
N GLN A 51 -16.68 13.88 -10.48
CA GLN A 51 -17.36 12.93 -9.60
C GLN A 51 -16.93 11.48 -9.88
N ALA A 52 -16.81 11.11 -11.16
CA ALA A 52 -16.33 9.79 -11.56
C ALA A 52 -14.87 9.54 -11.13
N GLN A 53 -13.99 10.55 -11.26
CA GLN A 53 -12.60 10.48 -10.78
C GLN A 53 -12.54 10.31 -9.26
N ALA A 54 -13.37 11.05 -8.52
CA ALA A 54 -13.44 10.94 -7.07
C ALA A 54 -13.90 9.53 -6.62
N LEU A 55 -14.95 9.00 -7.22
CA LEU A 55 -15.41 7.63 -6.95
C LEU A 55 -14.38 6.57 -7.35
N TRP A 56 -13.65 6.77 -8.45
CA TRP A 56 -12.53 5.92 -8.86
C TRP A 56 -11.45 5.88 -7.78
N ILE A 57 -11.04 7.04 -7.26
CA ILE A 57 -10.03 7.13 -6.19
C ILE A 57 -10.53 6.41 -4.93
N MET A 58 -11.75 6.74 -4.47
CA MET A 58 -12.34 6.12 -3.26
C MET A 58 -12.38 4.59 -3.37
N ARG A 59 -12.84 4.06 -4.50
CA ARG A 59 -12.92 2.62 -4.73
C ARG A 59 -11.55 1.95 -4.70
N ASN A 60 -10.58 2.49 -5.43
CA ASN A 60 -9.25 1.86 -5.51
C ASN A 60 -8.50 1.93 -4.19
N VAL A 61 -8.63 3.02 -3.42
CA VAL A 61 -8.08 3.11 -2.07
C VAL A 61 -8.73 2.10 -1.13
N ALA A 62 -10.05 1.91 -1.21
CA ALA A 62 -10.75 0.90 -0.41
C ALA A 62 -10.29 -0.53 -0.76
N ILE A 63 -10.20 -0.87 -2.06
CA ILE A 63 -9.71 -2.18 -2.52
C ILE A 63 -8.25 -2.39 -2.07
N TYR A 64 -7.38 -1.40 -2.24
CA TYR A 64 -5.98 -1.48 -1.80
C TYR A 64 -5.86 -1.74 -0.30
N SER A 65 -6.69 -1.06 0.51
CA SER A 65 -6.72 -1.25 1.96
C SER A 65 -7.10 -2.69 2.33
N ILE A 66 -8.11 -3.26 1.67
CA ILE A 66 -8.49 -4.67 1.85
C ILE A 66 -7.36 -5.62 1.44
N LEU A 67 -6.69 -5.35 0.32
CA LEU A 67 -5.58 -6.17 -0.16
C LEU A 67 -4.37 -6.16 0.80
N ILE A 68 -4.02 -5.00 1.38
CA ILE A 68 -2.95 -4.95 2.39
C ILE A 68 -3.37 -5.68 3.65
N CYS A 69 -4.59 -5.51 4.14
CA CYS A 69 -5.09 -6.25 5.30
C CYS A 69 -5.01 -7.76 5.05
N PHE A 70 -5.40 -8.22 3.86
CA PHE A 70 -5.26 -9.61 3.47
C PHE A 70 -3.80 -10.07 3.42
N ALA A 71 -2.90 -9.26 2.83
CA ALA A 71 -1.46 -9.57 2.80
C ALA A 71 -0.86 -9.66 4.21
N ALA A 72 -1.29 -8.79 5.13
CA ALA A 72 -0.84 -8.76 6.52
C ALA A 72 -1.13 -10.08 7.27
N LEU A 73 -2.24 -10.76 6.96
CA LEU A 73 -2.61 -12.04 7.58
C LEU A 73 -1.57 -13.14 7.35
N TRP A 74 -0.90 -13.11 6.19
CA TRP A 74 0.13 -14.10 5.85
C TRP A 74 1.42 -13.95 6.67
N PHE A 75 1.61 -12.80 7.34
CA PHE A 75 2.76 -12.54 8.21
C PHE A 75 2.51 -12.90 9.68
N ILE A 76 1.29 -13.30 10.07
CA ILE A 76 0.96 -13.70 11.45
C ILE A 76 1.92 -14.76 12.02
N PRO A 77 2.34 -15.81 11.28
CA PRO A 77 3.25 -16.82 11.81
C PRO A 77 4.59 -16.26 12.30
N LEU A 78 5.05 -15.13 11.73
CA LEU A 78 6.32 -14.49 12.11
C LEU A 78 6.29 -13.87 13.51
N ILE A 79 5.11 -13.74 14.13
CA ILE A 79 4.96 -13.30 15.53
C ILE A 79 5.45 -14.40 16.49
N PHE A 80 5.27 -15.67 16.13
CA PHE A 80 5.54 -16.82 17.00
C PHE A 80 6.79 -17.59 16.61
N PHE A 81 7.12 -17.59 15.31
CA PHE A 81 8.17 -18.44 14.75
C PHE A 81 9.18 -17.62 13.95
N TYR A 82 10.44 -18.06 13.97
CA TYR A 82 11.44 -17.55 13.03
C TYR A 82 11.06 -17.93 11.60
N TRP A 83 11.37 -17.05 10.65
CA TRP A 83 10.96 -17.19 9.25
C TRP A 83 11.36 -18.52 8.59
N ASN A 84 12.43 -19.18 9.06
CA ASN A 84 12.95 -20.44 8.53
C ASN A 84 12.80 -21.62 9.51
N SER A 85 11.86 -21.54 10.47
CA SER A 85 11.67 -22.62 11.45
C SER A 85 11.04 -23.87 10.86
N ALA A 86 10.19 -23.72 9.85
CA ALA A 86 9.50 -24.80 9.15
C ALA A 86 9.07 -24.35 7.75
N LEU A 87 8.94 -25.30 6.82
CA LEU A 87 8.60 -25.02 5.43
C LEU A 87 7.29 -24.21 5.28
N TRP A 88 6.29 -24.49 6.13
CA TRP A 88 5.01 -23.78 6.09
C TRP A 88 5.13 -22.32 6.55
N VAL A 89 6.02 -22.00 7.50
CA VAL A 89 6.28 -20.62 7.96
C VAL A 89 6.97 -19.84 6.85
N THR A 90 7.97 -20.44 6.22
CA THR A 90 8.66 -19.86 5.06
C THR A 90 7.67 -19.62 3.91
N ALA A 91 6.80 -20.58 3.63
CA ALA A 91 5.76 -20.44 2.60
C ALA A 91 4.79 -19.29 2.92
N CYS A 92 4.33 -19.16 4.17
CA CYS A 92 3.48 -18.04 4.59
C CYS A 92 4.17 -16.68 4.40
N MET A 93 5.45 -16.56 4.78
CA MET A 93 6.23 -15.35 4.54
C MET A 93 6.31 -15.00 3.05
N VAL A 94 6.65 -15.97 2.20
CA VAL A 94 6.75 -15.78 0.75
C VAL A 94 5.41 -15.33 0.16
N MET A 95 4.31 -15.98 0.56
CA MET A 95 2.95 -15.59 0.14
C MET A 95 2.61 -14.16 0.57
N GLY A 96 2.92 -13.77 1.81
CA GLY A 96 2.71 -12.41 2.30
C GLY A 96 3.45 -11.37 1.47
N VAL A 97 4.71 -11.64 1.10
CA VAL A 97 5.50 -10.75 0.22
C VAL A 97 4.86 -10.64 -1.17
N ILE A 98 4.44 -11.75 -1.76
CA ILE A 98 3.78 -11.78 -3.07
C ILE A 98 2.49 -10.96 -3.04
N PHE A 99 1.61 -11.16 -2.05
CA PHE A 99 0.37 -10.41 -1.94
C PHE A 99 0.60 -8.92 -1.67
N THR A 100 1.62 -8.57 -0.89
CA THR A 100 2.00 -7.16 -0.68
C THR A 100 2.44 -6.51 -1.99
N LEU A 101 3.23 -7.22 -2.80
CA LEU A 101 3.67 -6.75 -4.11
C LEU A 101 2.48 -6.59 -5.07
N ILE A 102 1.55 -7.54 -5.09
CA ILE A 102 0.32 -7.46 -5.90
C ILE A 102 -0.50 -6.24 -5.49
N ALA A 103 -0.70 -6.02 -4.19
CA ALA A 103 -1.43 -4.86 -3.69
C ALA A 103 -0.77 -3.54 -4.13
N PHE A 104 0.56 -3.47 -4.02
CA PHE A 104 1.33 -2.30 -4.47
C PHE A 104 1.17 -2.05 -5.98
N LEU A 105 1.34 -3.09 -6.81
CA LEU A 105 1.19 -2.98 -8.26
C LEU A 105 -0.24 -2.60 -8.67
N PHE A 106 -1.25 -3.12 -7.95
CA PHE A 106 -2.64 -2.73 -8.14
C PHE A 106 -2.84 -1.22 -7.94
N LEU A 107 -2.35 -0.67 -6.83
CA LEU A 107 -2.49 0.76 -6.54
C LEU A 107 -1.71 1.62 -7.55
N LEU A 108 -0.49 1.20 -7.91
CA LEU A 108 0.33 1.90 -8.89
C LEU A 108 -0.37 1.96 -10.26
N ASN A 109 -0.93 0.83 -10.71
CA ASN A 109 -1.69 0.78 -11.96
C ASN A 109 -2.95 1.66 -11.91
N ALA A 110 -3.71 1.60 -10.81
CA ALA A 110 -4.89 2.44 -10.62
C ALA A 110 -4.54 3.94 -10.61
N TRP A 111 -3.40 4.30 -10.03
CA TRP A 111 -2.87 5.65 -10.01
C TRP A 111 -2.49 6.13 -11.42
N LEU A 112 -1.69 5.36 -12.17
CA LEU A 112 -1.31 5.69 -13.55
C LEU A 112 -2.54 5.87 -14.45
N LYS A 113 -3.52 4.95 -14.35
CA LYS A 113 -4.76 5.03 -15.13
C LYS A 113 -5.59 6.26 -14.77
N GLY A 114 -5.76 6.54 -13.48
CA GLY A 114 -6.51 7.70 -12.99
C GLY A 114 -5.86 9.01 -13.43
N LEU A 115 -4.56 9.12 -13.23
CA LEU A 115 -3.77 10.30 -13.59
C LEU A 115 -3.79 10.58 -15.10
N SER A 116 -3.63 9.55 -15.93
CA SER A 116 -3.69 9.68 -17.39
C SER A 116 -5.04 10.21 -17.89
N ARG A 117 -6.15 9.79 -17.25
CA ARG A 117 -7.51 10.27 -17.58
C ARG A 117 -7.76 11.68 -17.03
N PHE A 118 -7.22 11.99 -15.85
CA PHE A 118 -7.34 13.31 -15.23
C PHE A 118 -6.73 14.39 -16.11
N PHE A 119 -5.51 14.19 -16.63
CA PHE A 119 -4.87 15.14 -17.56
C PHE A 119 -5.62 15.34 -18.88
N LYS A 120 -6.57 14.46 -19.22
CA LYS A 120 -7.40 14.56 -20.42
C LYS A 120 -8.78 15.17 -20.13
N ASN A 121 -9.04 15.61 -18.89
CA ASN A 121 -10.37 16.01 -18.40
C ASN A 121 -11.44 14.94 -18.73
N LYS A 122 -11.06 13.66 -18.63
CA LYS A 122 -11.93 12.52 -18.92
C LYS A 122 -12.23 11.74 -17.65
N ALA A 123 -13.44 11.21 -17.61
CA ALA A 123 -13.84 10.26 -16.59
C ALA A 123 -13.02 8.95 -16.70
N VAL A 124 -12.83 8.28 -15.57
CA VAL A 124 -12.23 6.94 -15.52
C VAL A 124 -13.33 5.90 -15.62
N PHE A 125 -13.84 5.73 -16.83
CA PHE A 125 -14.61 4.55 -17.23
C PHE A 125 -13.74 3.73 -18.20
#